data_AF-A0A7V9C293-F1
#
_entry.id   AF-A0A7V9C293-F1
#
_cell.length_a   1.000
_cell.length_b   1.000
_cell.length_c   1.000
_cell.angle_alpha   90.00
_cell.angle_beta   90.00
_cell.angle_gamma   90.00
#
_symmetry.space_group_name_H-M   'P 1'
#
loop_
_entity.id
_entity.type
_entity.pdbx_description
1 polymer ?
#
loop_
_entity_poly.entity_id
_entity_poly.type
_entity_poly.pdbx_seq_one_letter_code
_entity_poly.pdbx_strand_id
1 'polypeptide(L)'
;MTLRVFVTATNTGGSTTTFTDHTFPTIPAPRFAPSTTAAPTISGVAALGRTLVASRGTWAGFAPIRYVSVWQRCDATVAICKAVPSVKGLIYKLTDADIGYRIRLSVSAVNSIGSLRVRTEATESIIVGPPKPKGRRIVGTARNDYIPGGGGDDFLSGLGGHDTIMGGKGDDKLMGGAGNDYIDAGAGVDNVDGGEGSDTILVADGEIDTVECGEGNDRVIADPSDRLSGCEAVSFPATAPTTPTTPTPTSP
;
A
#
# COMPACT_ATOMS: atom_id res chain seq x y z
N MET A 1 -19.17 -27.14 33.34
CA MET A 1 -20.19 -28.20 33.27
C MET A 1 -19.54 -29.40 32.62
N THR A 2 -19.50 -30.54 33.30
CA THR A 2 -18.94 -31.80 32.78
C THR A 2 -20.08 -32.70 32.35
N LEU A 3 -19.95 -33.38 31.22
CA LEU A 3 -20.94 -34.33 30.74
C LEU A 3 -20.49 -35.75 31.10
N ARG A 4 -21.44 -36.63 31.37
CA ARG A 4 -21.23 -38.08 31.35
C ARG A 4 -22.42 -38.75 30.68
N VAL A 5 -22.16 -39.82 29.96
CA VAL A 5 -23.19 -40.66 29.35
C VAL A 5 -23.42 -41.86 30.26
N PHE A 6 -24.68 -42.26 30.44
CA PHE A 6 -25.02 -43.53 31.09
C PHE A 6 -25.70 -44.45 30.09
N VAL A 7 -25.41 -45.74 30.19
CA VAL A 7 -26.02 -46.77 29.37
C VAL A 7 -26.73 -47.73 30.31
N THR A 8 -28.01 -47.96 30.03
CA THR A 8 -28.86 -48.87 30.81
C THR A 8 -29.22 -50.07 29.96
N ALA A 9 -28.89 -51.26 30.44
CA ALA A 9 -29.28 -52.52 29.82
C ALA A 9 -30.37 -53.18 30.66
N THR A 10 -31.45 -53.62 30.01
CA THR A 10 -32.63 -54.20 30.68
C THR A 10 -33.06 -55.49 30.00
N ASN A 11 -33.42 -56.50 30.79
CA ASN A 11 -34.10 -57.71 30.33
C ASN A 11 -35.24 -58.11 31.29
N THR A 12 -35.88 -59.25 31.04
CA THR A 12 -37.03 -59.74 31.83
C THR A 12 -36.69 -60.03 33.30
N GLY A 13 -35.41 -60.11 33.67
CA GLY A 13 -34.94 -60.32 35.04
C GLY A 13 -34.52 -59.04 35.77
N GLY A 14 -34.47 -57.88 35.09
CA GLY A 14 -34.10 -56.60 35.70
C GLY A 14 -33.28 -55.69 34.79
N SER A 15 -32.80 -54.58 35.37
CA SER A 15 -32.01 -53.56 34.66
C SER A 15 -30.74 -53.22 35.42
N THR A 16 -29.67 -52.90 34.69
CA THR A 16 -28.45 -52.33 35.24
C THR A 16 -27.99 -51.14 34.42
N THR A 17 -27.45 -50.13 35.09
CA THR A 17 -26.95 -48.90 34.46
C THR A 17 -25.47 -48.73 34.78
N THR A 18 -24.67 -48.46 33.75
CA THR A 18 -23.26 -48.09 33.91
C THR A 18 -23.03 -46.68 33.38
N PHE A 19 -22.12 -45.95 34.02
CA PHE A 19 -21.75 -44.58 33.67
C PHE A 19 -20.36 -44.55 33.05
N THR A 20 -20.17 -43.67 32.06
CA THR A 20 -18.83 -43.27 31.62
C THR A 20 -18.21 -42.29 32.61
N ASP A 21 -16.88 -42.15 32.55
CA ASP A 21 -16.17 -41.11 33.29
C ASP A 21 -16.60 -39.71 32.83
N HIS A 22 -16.54 -38.73 33.73
CA HIS A 22 -16.85 -37.35 33.39
C HIS A 22 -15.85 -36.81 32.37
N THR A 23 -16.33 -36.06 31.37
CA THR A 23 -15.44 -35.23 30.54
C THR A 23 -14.73 -34.19 31.40
N PHE A 24 -13.47 -33.86 31.10
CA PHE A 24 -12.81 -32.70 31.71
C PHE A 24 -13.65 -31.43 31.51
N PRO A 25 -13.74 -30.53 32.51
CA PRO A 25 -14.44 -29.28 32.34
C PRO A 25 -13.77 -28.48 31.22
N THR A 26 -14.58 -27.97 30.28
CA THR A 26 -14.12 -27.01 29.29
C THR A 26 -13.62 -25.75 30.01
N ILE A 27 -12.31 -25.50 29.95
CA ILE A 27 -11.71 -24.26 30.46
C ILE A 27 -12.03 -23.17 29.44
N PRO A 28 -12.79 -22.11 29.80
CA PRO A 28 -13.03 -21.00 28.89
C PRO A 28 -11.70 -20.39 28.46
N ALA A 29 -11.58 -20.02 27.18
CA ALA A 29 -10.40 -19.32 26.69
C ALA A 29 -10.09 -18.10 27.60
N PRO A 30 -8.82 -17.87 27.95
CA PRO A 30 -8.45 -16.82 28.88
C PRO A 30 -8.95 -15.47 28.38
N ARG A 31 -9.69 -14.75 29.23
CA ARG A 31 -10.20 -13.42 28.92
C ARG A 31 -9.30 -12.38 29.55
N PHE A 32 -8.63 -11.59 28.71
CA PHE A 32 -7.72 -10.55 29.16
C PHE A 32 -7.85 -9.29 28.32
N ALA A 33 -7.48 -8.15 28.92
CA ALA A 33 -7.44 -6.86 28.24
C ALA A 33 -6.41 -6.86 27.10
N PRO A 34 -6.52 -5.96 26.12
CA PRO A 34 -5.59 -5.91 25.01
C PRO A 34 -4.15 -5.64 25.48
N SER A 35 -3.20 -6.33 24.88
CA SER A 35 -1.75 -6.16 25.05
C SER A 35 -1.07 -6.14 23.68
N THR A 36 0.09 -5.50 23.59
CA THR A 36 0.87 -5.46 22.34
C THR A 36 1.90 -6.59 22.32
N THR A 37 1.94 -7.34 21.23
CA THR A 37 2.97 -8.36 20.95
C THR A 37 4.02 -7.85 19.97
N ALA A 38 3.67 -6.86 19.16
CA ALA A 38 4.60 -6.04 18.40
C ALA A 38 4.09 -4.60 18.38
N ALA A 39 4.98 -3.65 18.69
CA ALA A 39 4.63 -2.24 18.76
C ALA A 39 4.21 -1.69 17.38
N PRO A 40 3.32 -0.70 17.33
CA PRO A 40 3.03 0.03 16.10
C PRO A 40 4.29 0.78 15.63
N THR A 41 4.40 0.99 14.31
CA THR A 41 5.53 1.68 13.69
C THR A 41 5.05 2.68 12.63
N ILE A 42 5.91 3.63 12.26
CA ILE A 42 5.75 4.51 11.11
C ILE A 42 6.95 4.30 10.17
N SER A 43 6.68 4.32 8.88
CA SER A 43 7.66 4.27 7.80
C SER A 43 7.40 5.40 6.80
N GLY A 44 8.42 5.76 6.02
CA GLY A 44 8.39 6.87 5.06
C GLY A 44 9.38 7.97 5.39
N VAL A 45 9.39 9.03 4.57
CA VAL A 45 10.29 10.17 4.73
C VAL A 45 9.55 11.33 5.38
N ALA A 46 10.14 11.90 6.44
CA ALA A 46 9.62 13.06 7.17
C ALA A 46 9.83 14.37 6.39
N ALA A 47 9.18 14.51 5.23
CA ALA A 47 9.29 15.70 4.39
C ALA A 47 7.95 16.12 3.78
N LEU A 48 7.78 17.42 3.53
CA LEU A 48 6.59 17.99 2.90
C LEU A 48 6.20 17.20 1.63
N GLY A 49 4.91 16.91 1.49
CA GLY A 49 4.36 16.19 0.35
C GLY A 49 4.58 14.67 0.37
N ARG A 50 5.45 14.15 1.24
CA ARG A 50 5.69 12.70 1.39
C ARG A 50 4.59 12.04 2.19
N THR A 51 4.44 10.74 1.97
CA THR A 51 3.45 9.91 2.64
C THR A 51 4.13 9.08 3.72
N LEU A 52 3.57 9.12 4.92
CA LEU A 52 3.91 8.22 6.01
C LEU A 52 2.92 7.05 6.04
N VAL A 53 3.44 5.85 6.22
CA VAL A 53 2.65 4.63 6.34
C VAL A 53 2.90 4.02 7.70
N ALA A 54 1.82 3.79 8.45
CA ALA A 54 1.87 3.22 9.78
C ALA A 54 1.39 1.78 9.83
N SER A 55 2.00 1.00 10.73
CA SER A 55 1.47 -0.28 11.17
C SER A 55 0.79 -0.12 12.52
N ARG A 56 -0.36 -0.80 12.71
CA ARG A 56 -1.01 -0.88 14.02
C ARG A 56 -0.24 -1.75 15.02
N GLY A 57 0.78 -2.48 14.57
CA GLY A 57 1.42 -3.53 15.34
C GLY A 57 0.52 -4.76 15.47
N THR A 58 0.95 -5.72 16.29
CA THR A 58 0.17 -6.93 16.61
C THR A 58 -0.30 -6.88 18.05
N TRP A 59 -1.53 -7.37 18.27
CA TRP A 59 -2.23 -7.27 19.54
C TRP A 59 -2.80 -8.61 19.95
N ALA A 60 -2.69 -8.94 21.24
CA ALA A 60 -3.35 -10.06 21.87
C ALA A 60 -4.44 -9.56 22.82
N GLY A 61 -5.54 -10.31 22.97
CA GLY A 61 -6.62 -9.94 23.86
C GLY A 61 -7.86 -10.80 23.61
N PHE A 62 -8.80 -10.76 24.55
CA PHE A 62 -10.10 -11.39 24.34
C PHE A 62 -10.86 -10.69 23.20
N ALA A 63 -11.36 -11.48 22.24
CA ALA A 63 -12.09 -10.96 21.09
C ALA A 63 -13.57 -10.65 21.44
N PRO A 64 -14.23 -9.72 20.70
CA PRO A 64 -13.68 -8.89 19.63
C PRO A 64 -12.87 -7.70 20.17
N ILE A 65 -11.78 -7.36 19.46
CA ILE A 65 -10.97 -6.17 19.75
C ILE A 65 -11.31 -5.08 18.73
N ARG A 66 -11.65 -3.88 19.21
CA ARG A 66 -11.83 -2.68 18.40
C ARG A 66 -10.59 -1.79 18.47
N TYR A 67 -10.22 -1.21 17.34
CA TYR A 67 -9.04 -0.35 17.22
C TYR A 67 -9.41 1.08 16.88
N VAL A 68 -8.73 2.03 17.52
CA VAL A 68 -8.80 3.45 17.20
C VAL A 68 -7.39 3.96 16.96
N SER A 69 -7.14 4.51 15.78
CA SER A 69 -5.85 5.06 15.36
C SER A 69 -5.98 6.57 15.22
N VAL A 70 -5.11 7.33 15.90
CA VAL A 70 -5.12 8.80 15.89
C VAL A 70 -3.71 9.31 15.60
N TRP A 71 -3.55 9.99 14.48
CA TRP A 71 -2.33 10.72 14.15
C TRP A 71 -2.19 11.95 15.05
N GLN A 72 -0.96 12.27 15.44
CA GLN A 72 -0.67 13.42 16.28
C GLN A 72 0.50 14.23 15.70
N ARG A 73 0.36 15.56 15.72
CA ARG A 73 1.45 16.52 15.53
C ARG A 73 2.06 16.84 16.88
N CYS A 74 3.36 16.65 16.99
CA CYS A 74 4.13 16.91 18.19
C CYS A 74 5.11 18.05 17.93
N ASP A 75 5.36 18.86 18.94
CA ASP A 75 6.47 19.82 18.90
C ASP A 75 7.83 19.12 18.70
N ALA A 76 8.88 19.90 18.46
CA ALA A 76 10.21 19.36 18.16
C ALA A 76 10.76 18.43 19.27
N THR A 77 10.30 18.59 20.52
CA THR A 77 10.73 17.78 21.67
C THR A 77 9.81 16.59 21.97
N VAL A 78 8.68 16.45 21.25
CA VAL A 78 7.64 15.43 21.48
C VAL A 78 6.94 15.56 22.85
N ALA A 79 7.15 16.67 23.57
CA ALA A 79 6.50 16.94 24.85
C ALA A 79 5.01 17.25 24.70
N ILE A 80 4.63 17.96 23.62
CA ILE A 80 3.27 18.42 23.38
C ILE A 80 2.79 17.87 22.04
N CYS A 81 1.81 16.95 22.10
CA CYS A 81 1.23 16.34 20.91
C CYS A 81 -0.27 16.58 20.82
N LYS A 82 -0.72 17.12 19.68
CA LYS A 82 -2.13 17.37 19.37
C LYS A 82 -2.62 16.43 18.28
N ALA A 83 -3.86 15.96 18.40
CA ALA A 83 -4.46 15.09 17.38
C ALA A 83 -4.64 15.83 16.05
N VAL A 84 -4.49 15.09 14.94
CA VAL A 84 -4.80 15.56 13.58
C VAL A 84 -6.07 14.87 13.10
N PRO A 85 -7.25 15.42 13.39
CA PRO A 85 -8.52 14.72 13.16
C PRO A 85 -8.87 14.55 11.68
N SER A 86 -8.27 15.35 10.79
CA SER A 86 -8.50 15.28 9.34
C SER A 86 -7.92 14.02 8.70
N VAL A 87 -6.89 13.41 9.29
CA VAL A 87 -6.25 12.21 8.73
C VAL A 87 -6.89 10.96 9.33
N LYS A 88 -7.38 10.08 8.47
CA LYS A 88 -7.99 8.79 8.84
C LYS A 88 -7.15 7.63 8.32
N GLY A 89 -7.29 6.48 8.96
CA GLY A 89 -6.57 5.27 8.56
C GLY A 89 -5.08 5.29 8.95
N LEU A 90 -4.28 4.57 8.18
CA LEU A 90 -2.85 4.31 8.47
C LEU A 90 -1.90 4.97 7.47
N ILE A 91 -2.43 5.83 6.60
CA ILE A 91 -1.69 6.55 5.57
C ILE A 91 -1.85 8.04 5.83
N TYR A 92 -0.75 8.78 5.87
CA TYR A 92 -0.73 10.23 6.12
C TYR A 92 0.17 10.94 5.10
N LYS A 93 -0.44 11.67 4.15
CA LYS A 93 0.27 12.61 3.27
C LYS A 93 0.56 13.93 4.00
N LEU A 94 1.85 14.27 4.13
CA LEU A 94 2.33 15.44 4.85
C LEU A 94 2.06 16.74 4.08
N THR A 95 1.64 17.76 4.82
CA THR A 95 1.22 19.07 4.31
C THR A 95 2.04 20.20 4.92
N ASP A 96 1.87 21.43 4.42
CA ASP A 96 2.58 22.61 4.96
C ASP A 96 2.35 22.82 6.46
N ALA A 97 1.17 22.42 6.96
CA ALA A 97 0.82 22.52 8.38
C ALA A 97 1.61 21.56 9.29
N ASP A 98 2.34 20.61 8.70
CA ASP A 98 3.16 19.63 9.42
C ASP A 98 4.63 20.08 9.54
N ILE A 99 5.06 21.07 8.76
CA ILE A 99 6.44 21.56 8.75
C ILE A 99 6.86 22.01 10.16
N GLY A 100 8.03 21.55 10.60
CA GLY A 100 8.59 21.81 11.92
C GLY A 100 8.03 20.95 13.06
N TYR A 101 6.96 20.18 12.82
CA TYR A 101 6.42 19.21 13.78
C TYR A 101 7.03 17.83 13.57
N ARG A 102 6.98 16.99 14.61
CA ARG A 102 7.22 15.55 14.51
C ARG A 102 5.88 14.83 14.48
N ILE A 103 5.74 13.78 13.68
CA ILE A 103 4.47 13.04 13.55
C ILE A 103 4.58 11.71 14.29
N ARG A 104 3.52 11.33 15.01
CA ARG A 104 3.39 10.00 15.61
C ARG A 104 1.98 9.46 15.51
N LEU A 105 1.82 8.14 15.67
CA LEU A 105 0.51 7.48 15.72
C LEU A 105 0.23 6.99 17.14
N SER A 106 -0.98 7.27 17.64
CA SER A 106 -1.52 6.61 18.84
C SER A 106 -2.54 5.55 18.44
N VAL A 107 -2.33 4.32 18.89
CA VAL A 107 -3.21 3.19 18.65
C VAL A 107 -3.82 2.74 19.97
N SER A 108 -5.16 2.76 20.06
CA SER A 108 -5.92 2.21 21.16
C SER A 108 -6.61 0.93 20.73
N ALA A 109 -6.38 -0.15 21.48
CA ALA A 109 -7.14 -1.39 21.36
C ALA A 109 -8.08 -1.51 22.57
N VAL A 110 -9.33 -1.88 22.32
CA VAL A 110 -10.38 -2.00 23.35
C VAL A 110 -11.15 -3.30 23.14
N ASN A 111 -11.35 -4.05 24.21
CA ASN A 111 -12.31 -5.16 24.27
C ASN A 111 -13.22 -5.00 25.50
N SER A 112 -14.05 -6.00 25.79
CA SER A 112 -14.95 -5.96 26.95
C SER A 112 -14.24 -5.99 28.31
N ILE A 113 -12.96 -6.36 28.34
CA ILE A 113 -12.17 -6.48 29.57
C ILE A 113 -11.43 -5.17 29.87
N GLY A 114 -10.98 -4.45 28.84
CA GLY A 114 -10.31 -3.17 29.03
C GLY A 114 -9.74 -2.57 27.75
N SER A 115 -8.87 -1.59 27.94
CA SER A 115 -8.22 -0.87 26.85
C SER A 115 -6.75 -0.64 27.11
N LEU A 116 -5.93 -0.71 26.06
CA LEU A 116 -4.54 -0.30 26.08
C LEU A 116 -4.28 0.68 24.93
N ARG A 117 -3.50 1.74 25.22
CA ARG A 117 -3.05 2.72 24.23
C ARG A 117 -1.54 2.67 24.13
N VAL A 118 -1.04 2.40 22.93
CA VAL A 118 0.39 2.43 22.60
C VAL A 118 0.63 3.54 21.58
N ARG A 119 1.83 4.12 21.60
CA ARG A 119 2.25 5.15 20.64
C ARG A 119 3.48 4.67 19.90
N THR A 120 3.61 5.07 18.66
CA THR A 120 4.87 4.92 17.91
C THR A 120 5.90 5.91 18.45
N GLU A 121 7.17 5.66 18.15
CA GLU A 121 8.15 6.73 18.12
C GLU A 121 7.70 7.83 17.15
N ALA A 122 8.09 9.07 17.44
CA ALA A 122 7.81 10.19 16.55
C ALA A 122 8.85 10.24 15.42
N THR A 123 8.42 10.61 14.22
CA THR A 123 9.33 10.89 13.10
C THR A 123 10.33 11.98 13.47
N GLU A 124 11.38 12.16 12.65
CA GLU A 124 12.08 13.44 12.62
C GLU A 124 11.15 14.61 12.31
N SER A 125 11.60 15.83 12.60
CA SER A 125 10.82 17.03 12.28
C SER A 125 10.60 17.09 10.79
N ILE A 126 9.35 17.34 10.38
CA ILE A 126 9.01 17.46 8.96
C ILE A 126 9.71 18.70 8.42
N ILE A 127 10.56 18.49 7.42
CA ILE A 127 11.21 19.57 6.69
C ILE A 127 10.56 19.75 5.32
N VAL A 128 10.79 20.90 4.69
CA VAL A 128 10.61 20.98 3.24
C VAL A 128 11.64 20.03 2.63
N GLY A 129 11.18 18.97 1.96
CA GLY A 129 12.09 18.10 1.20
C GLY A 129 12.82 18.92 0.13
N PRO A 130 13.86 18.37 -0.53
CA PRO A 130 14.40 19.04 -1.70
C PRO A 130 13.22 19.35 -2.64
N PRO A 131 13.10 20.59 -3.13
CA PRO A 131 12.00 20.95 -4.03
C PRO A 131 12.00 19.94 -5.18
N LYS A 132 10.81 19.50 -5.60
CA LYS A 132 10.67 18.69 -6.82
C LYS A 132 11.48 19.41 -7.92
N PRO A 133 12.35 18.71 -8.66
CA PRO A 133 13.07 19.34 -9.74
C PRO A 133 12.07 20.05 -10.66
N LYS A 134 12.47 21.20 -11.21
CA LYS A 134 11.60 21.93 -12.12
C LYS A 134 11.45 21.10 -13.40
N GLY A 135 10.20 20.89 -13.81
CA GLY A 135 9.86 20.28 -15.09
C GLY A 135 10.48 21.00 -16.28
N ARG A 136 10.80 20.21 -17.29
CA ARG A 136 11.38 20.62 -18.57
C ARG A 136 10.31 20.61 -19.64
N ARG A 137 10.55 21.40 -20.68
CA ARG A 137 9.80 21.33 -21.93
C ARG A 137 10.80 20.98 -23.03
N ILE A 138 10.75 19.77 -23.53
CA ILE A 138 11.62 19.29 -24.60
C ILE A 138 10.74 18.91 -25.79
N VAL A 139 11.08 19.44 -26.95
CA VAL A 139 10.40 19.14 -28.22
C VAL A 139 11.49 18.68 -29.17
N GLY A 140 11.30 17.50 -29.74
CA GLY A 140 12.15 16.88 -30.75
C GLY A 140 12.00 17.56 -32.10
N THR A 141 12.28 16.79 -33.14
CA THR A 141 12.36 17.22 -34.52
C THR A 141 11.57 16.26 -35.41
N ALA A 142 11.70 16.36 -36.73
CA ALA A 142 11.12 15.39 -37.66
C ALA A 142 12.06 14.18 -37.92
N ARG A 143 13.00 13.93 -37.02
CA ARG A 143 13.99 12.84 -37.08
C ARG A 143 13.94 12.10 -35.75
N ASN A 144 14.46 10.89 -35.76
CA ASN A 144 14.65 10.07 -34.56
C ASN A 144 15.46 10.82 -33.49
N ASP A 145 14.81 11.10 -32.37
CA ASP A 145 15.34 11.83 -31.22
C ASP A 145 15.38 10.95 -29.97
N TYR A 146 16.30 11.30 -29.06
CA TYR A 146 16.37 10.74 -27.71
C TYR A 146 16.05 11.86 -26.70
N ILE A 147 14.94 11.73 -25.98
CA ILE A 147 14.33 12.81 -25.18
C ILE A 147 14.25 12.40 -23.70
N PRO A 148 15.24 12.78 -22.87
CA PRO A 148 15.23 12.51 -21.43
C PRO A 148 14.66 13.69 -20.60
N GLY A 149 13.50 13.48 -19.97
CA GLY A 149 12.88 14.43 -19.02
C GLY A 149 13.63 14.48 -17.69
N GLY A 150 13.74 13.34 -17.04
CA GLY A 150 14.59 13.10 -15.88
C GLY A 150 13.83 13.24 -14.57
N GLY A 151 13.54 14.45 -14.11
CA GLY A 151 12.73 14.61 -12.92
C GLY A 151 12.07 15.98 -12.89
N GLY A 152 10.93 16.06 -12.22
CA GLY A 152 10.01 17.19 -12.37
C GLY A 152 8.79 16.77 -13.18
N ASP A 153 7.84 17.68 -13.33
CA ASP A 153 6.67 17.47 -14.21
C ASP A 153 7.03 17.93 -15.62
N ASP A 154 7.47 17.00 -16.45
CA ASP A 154 8.04 17.27 -17.76
C ASP A 154 6.97 17.31 -18.87
N PHE A 155 7.24 18.08 -19.92
CA PHE A 155 6.52 18.05 -21.19
C PHE A 155 7.48 17.62 -22.28
N LEU A 156 7.32 16.42 -22.82
CA LEU A 156 8.18 15.82 -23.82
C LEU A 156 7.37 15.52 -25.09
N SER A 157 7.89 15.89 -26.26
CA SER A 157 7.23 15.65 -27.55
C SER A 157 8.25 15.25 -28.60
N GLY A 158 8.09 14.08 -29.23
CA GLY A 158 8.97 13.59 -30.30
C GLY A 158 8.79 14.33 -31.62
N LEU A 159 7.53 14.60 -31.97
CA LEU A 159 7.05 15.19 -33.23
C LEU A 159 7.05 14.18 -34.38
N GLY A 160 8.17 13.89 -35.01
CA GLY A 160 8.20 12.94 -36.11
C GLY A 160 9.51 12.19 -36.16
N GLY A 161 9.49 10.93 -36.57
CA GLY A 161 10.67 10.06 -36.53
C GLY A 161 10.37 8.78 -35.77
N HIS A 162 11.41 8.09 -35.34
CA HIS A 162 11.30 6.98 -34.40
C HIS A 162 12.01 7.39 -33.13
N ASP A 163 11.26 7.93 -32.19
CA ASP A 163 11.76 8.62 -31.03
C ASP A 163 11.88 7.69 -29.83
N THR A 164 12.75 8.05 -28.90
CA THR A 164 12.88 7.40 -27.60
C THR A 164 12.67 8.45 -26.53
N ILE A 165 11.52 8.40 -25.87
CA ILE A 165 11.08 9.35 -24.86
C ILE A 165 11.16 8.69 -23.48
N MET A 166 11.85 9.34 -22.56
CA MET A 166 12.02 8.89 -21.17
C MET A 166 11.51 9.98 -20.23
N GLY A 167 10.32 9.82 -19.64
CA GLY A 167 9.69 10.79 -18.73
C GLY A 167 10.51 10.95 -17.44
N GLY A 168 10.58 9.89 -16.65
CA GLY A 168 11.52 9.79 -15.54
C GLY A 168 10.83 9.85 -14.19
N LYS A 169 10.82 11.00 -13.52
CA LYS A 169 10.20 11.14 -12.18
C LYS A 169 9.31 12.37 -12.14
N GLY A 170 8.03 12.19 -11.92
CA GLY A 170 7.06 13.27 -11.84
C GLY A 170 5.84 12.90 -12.66
N ASP A 171 4.89 13.82 -12.72
CA ASP A 171 3.65 13.64 -13.45
C ASP A 171 3.88 14.28 -14.83
N ASP A 172 4.28 13.46 -15.79
CA ASP A 172 4.80 13.89 -17.08
C ASP A 172 3.71 13.92 -18.17
N LYS A 173 3.95 14.72 -19.20
CA LYS A 173 3.16 14.76 -20.43
C LYS A 173 4.03 14.37 -21.61
N LEU A 174 3.74 13.21 -22.20
CA LEU A 174 4.58 12.59 -23.22
C LEU A 174 3.78 12.43 -24.51
N MET A 175 4.34 12.88 -25.63
CA MET A 175 3.75 12.68 -26.96
C MET A 175 4.82 12.10 -27.89
N GLY A 176 4.60 10.91 -28.46
CA GLY A 176 5.47 10.33 -29.48
C GLY A 176 5.44 11.19 -30.73
N GLY A 177 4.29 11.24 -31.39
CA GLY A 177 4.09 12.01 -32.62
C GLY A 177 3.95 11.05 -33.79
N ALA A 178 4.64 11.30 -34.89
CA ALA A 178 4.57 10.45 -36.07
C ALA A 178 5.76 9.49 -36.17
N GLY A 179 5.48 8.23 -36.45
CA GLY A 179 6.43 7.13 -36.58
C GLY A 179 6.46 6.26 -35.32
N ASN A 180 7.11 5.11 -35.44
CA ASN A 180 7.15 4.09 -34.37
C ASN A 180 8.06 4.54 -33.21
N ASP A 181 7.46 4.92 -32.10
CA ASP A 181 8.13 5.51 -30.95
C ASP A 181 8.29 4.50 -29.80
N TYR A 182 9.30 4.75 -28.96
CA TYR A 182 9.48 4.11 -27.67
C TYR A 182 9.27 5.14 -26.57
N ILE A 183 8.29 4.91 -25.70
CA ILE A 183 7.94 5.81 -24.60
C ILE A 183 7.99 5.06 -23.28
N ASP A 184 8.84 5.49 -22.36
CA ASP A 184 8.87 5.05 -20.97
C ASP A 184 8.49 6.24 -20.09
N ALA A 185 7.32 6.15 -19.47
CA ALA A 185 6.79 7.26 -18.68
C ALA A 185 7.56 7.47 -17.38
N GLY A 186 8.10 6.40 -16.81
CA GLY A 186 8.82 6.44 -15.56
C GLY A 186 7.87 6.41 -14.36
N ALA A 187 8.17 7.19 -13.33
CA ALA A 187 7.44 7.17 -12.07
C ALA A 187 6.61 8.42 -11.87
N GLY A 188 5.33 8.26 -11.53
CA GLY A 188 4.39 9.36 -11.28
C GLY A 188 3.06 9.11 -11.96
N VAL A 189 2.20 10.13 -12.01
CA VAL A 189 0.92 10.02 -12.73
C VAL A 189 1.06 10.68 -14.09
N ASP A 190 1.24 9.87 -15.12
CA ASP A 190 1.64 10.31 -16.45
C ASP A 190 0.48 10.37 -17.43
N ASN A 191 0.62 11.25 -18.43
CA ASN A 191 -0.29 11.35 -19.56
C ASN A 191 0.49 11.15 -20.87
N VAL A 192 0.26 10.02 -21.52
CA VAL A 192 0.99 9.57 -22.70
C VAL A 192 0.07 9.54 -23.92
N ASP A 193 0.58 10.06 -25.03
CA ASP A 193 0.02 9.97 -26.38
C ASP A 193 1.07 9.33 -27.30
N GLY A 194 0.81 8.15 -27.84
CA GLY A 194 1.70 7.45 -28.78
C GLY A 194 1.78 8.22 -30.10
N GLY A 195 0.61 8.49 -30.69
CA GLY A 195 0.47 9.26 -31.92
C GLY A 195 0.25 8.36 -33.13
N GLU A 196 0.83 8.70 -34.28
CA GLU A 196 0.77 7.85 -35.48
C GLU A 196 1.96 6.90 -35.47
N GLY A 197 1.79 5.60 -35.64
CA GLY A 197 2.91 4.68 -35.63
C GLY A 197 2.58 3.35 -34.99
N SER A 198 3.52 2.41 -34.99
CA SER A 198 3.40 1.22 -34.13
C SER A 198 4.33 1.40 -32.95
N ASP A 199 3.79 1.88 -31.85
CA ASP A 199 4.53 2.38 -30.71
C ASP A 199 4.73 1.31 -29.63
N THR A 200 5.71 1.54 -28.77
CA THR A 200 5.95 0.76 -27.56
C THR A 200 5.95 1.67 -26.35
N ILE A 201 4.96 1.49 -25.47
CA ILE A 201 4.70 2.36 -24.32
C ILE A 201 4.86 1.56 -23.02
N LEU A 202 5.58 2.10 -22.05
CA LEU A 202 5.77 1.54 -20.71
C LEU A 202 5.25 2.54 -19.65
N VAL A 203 4.22 2.10 -18.91
CA VAL A 203 3.51 2.83 -17.85
C VAL A 203 3.16 1.84 -16.71
N ALA A 204 4.15 1.10 -16.23
CA ALA A 204 3.94 0.03 -15.24
C ALA A 204 4.73 0.29 -13.94
N ASP A 205 4.52 1.46 -13.35
CA ASP A 205 5.21 1.95 -12.15
C ASP A 205 4.41 1.76 -10.85
N GLY A 206 3.14 1.34 -10.96
CA GLY A 206 2.19 1.13 -9.88
C GLY A 206 1.29 2.32 -9.55
N GLU A 207 1.39 3.44 -10.27
CA GLU A 207 0.47 4.57 -10.18
C GLU A 207 -0.70 4.39 -11.18
N ILE A 208 -1.46 5.46 -11.48
CA ILE A 208 -2.63 5.41 -12.37
C ILE A 208 -2.38 6.36 -13.52
N ASP A 209 -1.96 5.81 -14.65
CA ASP A 209 -1.62 6.57 -15.84
C ASP A 209 -2.80 6.70 -16.81
N THR A 210 -2.67 7.66 -17.74
CA THR A 210 -3.58 7.79 -18.88
C THR A 210 -2.77 7.66 -20.18
N VAL A 211 -3.17 6.74 -21.04
CA VAL A 211 -2.50 6.46 -22.31
C VAL A 211 -3.49 6.48 -23.46
N GLU A 212 -3.21 7.31 -24.45
CA GLU A 212 -3.78 7.25 -25.79
C GLU A 212 -2.73 6.64 -26.72
N CYS A 213 -2.96 5.43 -27.21
CA CYS A 213 -1.98 4.76 -28.07
C CYS A 213 -1.91 5.37 -29.47
N GLY A 214 -3.04 5.87 -29.98
CA GLY A 214 -3.10 6.54 -31.27
C GLY A 214 -3.40 5.58 -32.42
N GLU A 215 -2.80 5.83 -33.58
CA GLU A 215 -3.01 5.04 -34.80
C GLU A 215 -1.89 4.05 -35.03
N GLY A 216 -2.20 2.75 -35.09
CA GLY A 216 -1.30 1.75 -35.63
C GLY A 216 -1.43 0.41 -34.94
N ASN A 217 -0.31 -0.22 -34.59
CA ASN A 217 -0.33 -1.49 -33.84
C ASN A 217 0.53 -1.33 -32.60
N ASP A 218 -0.08 -0.83 -31.55
CA ASP A 218 0.65 -0.35 -30.39
C ASP A 218 0.79 -1.43 -29.33
N ARG A 219 1.94 -1.41 -28.67
CA ARG A 219 2.26 -2.31 -27.56
C ARG A 219 2.38 -1.49 -26.29
N VAL A 220 1.61 -1.88 -25.28
CA VAL A 220 1.66 -1.24 -23.96
C VAL A 220 2.01 -2.25 -22.89
N ILE A 221 2.95 -1.89 -22.03
CA ILE A 221 3.18 -2.54 -20.75
C ILE A 221 2.64 -1.60 -19.69
N ALA A 222 1.54 -1.98 -19.04
CA ALA A 222 0.80 -1.13 -18.11
C ALA A 222 0.50 -1.87 -16.80
N ASP A 223 -0.02 -1.16 -15.82
CA ASP A 223 -0.69 -1.72 -14.67
C ASP A 223 -2.20 -1.87 -14.90
N PRO A 224 -2.88 -2.84 -14.25
CA PRO A 224 -4.33 -3.04 -14.41
C PRO A 224 -5.19 -1.84 -13.98
N SER A 225 -4.59 -0.88 -13.26
CA SER A 225 -5.26 0.33 -12.78
C SER A 225 -5.30 1.46 -13.81
N ASP A 226 -4.54 1.37 -14.89
CA ASP A 226 -4.37 2.46 -15.85
C ASP A 226 -5.57 2.65 -16.77
N ARG A 227 -5.62 3.86 -17.36
CA ARG A 227 -6.65 4.27 -18.31
C ARG A 227 -6.06 4.27 -19.71
N LEU A 228 -6.26 3.16 -20.42
CA LEU A 228 -5.77 2.97 -21.78
C LEU A 228 -6.88 3.18 -22.81
N SER A 229 -6.56 3.86 -23.91
CA SER A 229 -7.44 4.04 -25.06
C SER A 229 -6.69 3.86 -26.37
N GLY A 230 -7.33 3.21 -27.36
CA GLY A 230 -6.74 2.99 -28.68
C GLY A 230 -5.64 1.92 -28.73
N CYS A 231 -5.37 1.17 -27.66
CA CYS A 231 -4.23 0.26 -27.58
C CYS A 231 -4.58 -1.17 -28.02
N GLU A 232 -3.81 -1.75 -28.95
CA GLU A 232 -4.06 -3.09 -29.49
C GLU A 232 -3.44 -4.22 -28.65
N ALA A 233 -2.18 -4.08 -28.22
CA ALA A 233 -1.43 -5.13 -27.53
C ALA A 233 -1.00 -4.70 -26.12
N VAL A 234 -1.91 -4.85 -25.15
CA VAL A 234 -1.65 -4.55 -23.74
C VAL A 234 -1.12 -5.79 -23.02
N SER A 235 -0.05 -5.62 -22.25
CA SER A 235 0.51 -6.62 -21.36
C SER A 235 0.69 -6.03 -19.96
N PHE A 236 0.59 -6.90 -18.96
CA PHE A 236 0.78 -6.53 -17.56
C PHE A 236 1.99 -7.31 -17.04
N PRO A 237 2.99 -6.67 -16.42
CA PRO A 237 4.13 -7.37 -15.87
C PRO A 237 3.64 -8.40 -14.83
N ALA A 238 4.21 -9.60 -14.87
CA ALA A 238 3.87 -10.63 -13.90
C ALA A 238 4.13 -10.09 -12.50
N THR A 239 3.10 -10.11 -11.64
CA THR A 239 3.28 -9.87 -10.22
C THR A 239 4.39 -10.80 -9.74
N ALA A 240 5.41 -10.26 -9.08
CA ALA A 240 6.52 -11.07 -8.57
C ALA A 240 5.93 -12.30 -7.88
N PRO A 241 6.37 -13.53 -8.22
CA PRO A 241 5.80 -14.73 -7.64
C PRO A 241 5.90 -14.59 -6.13
N THR A 242 4.74 -14.55 -5.46
CA THR A 242 4.68 -14.61 -4.02
C THR A 242 5.48 -15.84 -3.61
N THR A 243 6.61 -15.62 -2.95
CA THR A 243 7.52 -16.69 -2.53
C THR A 243 6.67 -17.81 -1.92
N PRO A 244 6.72 -19.05 -2.44
CA PRO A 244 5.98 -20.15 -1.82
C PRO A 244 6.43 -20.21 -0.37
N THR A 245 5.48 -20.03 0.55
CA THR A 245 5.75 -20.26 1.97
C THR A 245 6.22 -21.70 2.08
N THR A 246 7.50 -21.88 2.40
CA THR A 246 8.07 -23.21 2.64
C THR A 246 7.27 -23.84 3.78
N PRO A 247 6.59 -24.97 3.58
CA PRO A 247 5.90 -25.63 4.67
C PRO A 247 6.94 -26.00 5.72
N THR A 248 6.74 -25.53 6.95
CA THR A 248 7.56 -25.88 8.10
C THR A 248 7.57 -27.39 8.23
N PRO A 249 8.75 -28.05 8.26
CA PRO A 249 8.81 -29.50 8.46
C PRO A 249 8.26 -29.81 9.85
N THR A 250 7.20 -30.60 9.89
CA THR A 250 6.74 -31.26 11.12
C THR A 250 7.78 -32.33 11.46
N SER A 251 8.47 -32.18 12.59
CA SER A 251 9.37 -33.22 13.10
C SER A 251 8.57 -34.45 13.55
N PRO A 252 9.15 -35.66 13.41
CA PRO A 252 8.53 -36.93 13.78
C PRO A 252 8.33 -37.11 15.29
#